data_AF-A0A669CY80-F1
#
_entry.id   AF-A0A669CY80-F1
#
_cell.length_a   1.000
_cell.length_b   1.000
_cell.length_c   1.000
_cell.angle_alpha   90.00
_cell.angle_beta   90.00
_cell.angle_gamma   90.00
#
_symmetry.space_group_name_H-M   'P 1'
#
loop_
_entity.id
_entity.type
_entity.pdbx_description
1 polymer ?
#
loop_
_entity_poly.entity_id
_entity_poly.type
_entity_poly.pdbx_seq_one_letter_code
_entity_poly.pdbx_strand_id
1 'polypeptide(L)'
;MSRSGHQQIKSVNFFLFVCFLLSRAPLSHGVPQGSILDPILFSLYLLPLGSIFRKHRLSFHCYADDCQIYVPLKKKDGSSVNHLQTCLEDVKSWLALNFLCFNDSKTEVMVFRPASTGVPCVDLQSLKSFCKPEIVNLGFKMDPELKLESQIGSVVRSSFFHLRQLAKIKHFLARQQFETVIHAFVTVRLDYCNSLYFGVSRSSVFRLQLVQNAAARLLTGTRRCEHIIPVLYSLHWLPVHFRIHFKLLLFVFKCLSNAAPLYLSELLHPFIPSRSLRSADQLLLSVPRTNRKLRGDQAFAVAAPKLWNELPLHVRQAPSLSVFKSCLKTYLFTLAFSTAGLVDISYMISY
;
A
#
# COMPACT_ATOMS: atom_id res chain seq x y z
N MET A 1 2.94 -29.99 34.82
CA MET A 1 2.09 -30.47 33.72
C MET A 1 0.98 -29.46 33.46
N SER A 2 0.88 -28.98 32.21
CA SER A 2 -0.31 -28.44 31.52
C SER A 2 -1.05 -27.21 32.10
N ARG A 3 -1.53 -26.20 31.37
CA ARG A 3 -1.39 -25.67 30.00
C ARG A 3 -2.18 -24.34 30.00
N SER A 4 -1.73 -23.39 29.18
CA SER A 4 -2.56 -22.50 28.34
C SER A 4 -3.54 -21.49 28.97
N GLY A 5 -3.22 -20.21 28.75
CA GLY A 5 -4.18 -19.10 28.83
C GLY A 5 -3.66 -17.83 28.15
N HIS A 6 -3.26 -17.90 26.87
CA HIS A 6 -2.99 -16.69 26.08
C HIS A 6 -4.30 -15.96 25.74
N GLN A 7 -4.56 -14.84 26.42
CA GLN A 7 -5.43 -13.78 25.92
C GLN A 7 -4.57 -12.57 25.56
N GLN A 8 -4.32 -12.41 24.25
CA GLN A 8 -3.89 -11.13 23.68
C GLN A 8 -5.07 -10.16 23.73
N ILE A 9 -5.05 -9.25 24.70
CA ILE A 9 -5.84 -8.01 24.63
C ILE A 9 -5.05 -7.06 23.73
N LYS A 10 -5.56 -6.85 22.51
CA LYS A 10 -5.14 -5.73 21.66
C LYS A 10 -5.52 -4.44 22.36
N SER A 11 -4.52 -3.57 22.56
CA SER A 11 -4.60 -2.20 23.08
C SER A 11 -6.00 -1.58 22.95
N VAL A 12 -6.65 -1.41 24.10
CA VAL A 12 -7.71 -0.42 24.32
C VAL A 12 -7.02 0.66 25.14
N ASN A 13 -6.65 1.78 24.51
CA ASN A 13 -6.06 2.91 25.22
C ASN A 13 -7.17 3.62 26.02
N PHE A 14 -7.30 3.26 27.29
CA PHE A 14 -7.89 4.15 28.30
C PHE A 14 -6.78 5.11 28.76
N PHE A 15 -6.90 6.40 28.48
CA PHE A 15 -6.09 7.42 29.11
C PHE A 15 -6.64 7.65 30.52
N LEU A 16 -6.13 6.91 31.51
CA LEU A 16 -6.30 7.25 32.92
C LEU A 16 -5.15 8.19 33.29
N PHE A 17 -5.43 9.48 33.41
CA PHE A 17 -4.47 10.44 33.95
C PHE A 17 -4.34 10.19 35.46
N VAL A 18 -3.43 9.31 35.85
CA VAL A 18 -3.01 9.19 37.25
C VAL A 18 -1.92 10.23 37.47
N CYS A 19 -2.28 11.37 38.06
CA CYS A 19 -1.33 12.35 38.57
C CYS A 19 -0.55 11.75 39.75
N PHE A 20 0.54 11.04 39.47
CA PHE A 20 1.59 10.85 40.45
C PHE A 20 2.44 12.13 40.48
N LEU A 21 2.51 12.76 41.65
CA LEU A 21 3.51 13.78 41.99
C LEU A 21 4.91 13.16 41.78
N LEU A 22 5.57 13.52 40.67
CA LEU A 22 6.91 13.06 40.33
C LEU A 22 7.87 14.25 40.31
N SER A 23 8.99 14.10 41.02
CA SER A 23 10.14 15.00 40.98
C SER A 23 10.61 15.21 39.54
N ARG A 24 10.87 16.47 39.16
CA ARG A 24 11.39 16.84 37.83
C ARG A 24 12.79 16.24 37.65
N ALA A 25 12.97 15.39 36.65
CA ALA A 25 14.29 14.94 36.20
C ALA A 25 14.67 15.67 34.89
N PRO A 26 15.89 16.21 34.75
CA PRO A 26 16.34 16.82 33.52
C PRO A 26 16.53 15.77 32.42
N LEU A 27 15.92 15.99 31.25
CA LEU A 27 16.14 15.17 30.06
C LEU A 27 17.33 15.76 29.28
N SER A 28 18.51 15.15 29.40
CA SER A 28 19.73 15.64 28.74
C SER A 28 19.78 15.32 27.25
N HIS A 29 19.10 14.25 26.81
CA HIS A 29 19.08 13.78 25.43
C HIS A 29 17.71 13.23 25.05
N GLY A 30 17.34 13.39 23.79
CA GLY A 30 16.07 12.93 23.24
C GLY A 30 15.00 14.00 23.23
N VAL A 31 13.92 13.71 22.49
CA VAL A 31 12.74 14.56 22.38
C VAL A 31 11.56 13.90 23.12
N PRO A 32 10.75 14.67 23.86
CA PRO A 32 9.74 14.12 24.75
C PRO A 32 8.53 13.58 23.98
N GLN A 33 8.45 12.26 23.81
CA GLN A 33 7.43 11.58 23.00
C GLN A 33 6.01 12.14 23.23
N GLY A 34 5.42 12.66 22.16
CA GLY A 34 4.09 13.27 22.17
C GLY A 34 4.13 14.79 22.01
N SER A 35 5.31 15.39 21.94
CA SER A 35 5.46 16.79 21.54
C SER A 35 5.23 16.96 20.04
N ILE A 36 4.67 18.10 19.67
CA ILE A 36 4.33 18.48 18.30
C ILE A 36 5.61 18.60 17.43
N LEU A 37 6.73 19.00 18.04
CA LEU A 37 7.98 19.26 17.33
C LEU A 37 8.86 18.02 17.16
N ASP A 38 8.63 16.97 17.95
CA ASP A 38 9.50 15.79 17.96
C ASP A 38 9.70 15.16 16.58
N PRO A 39 8.64 14.98 15.75
CA PRO A 39 8.82 14.36 14.43
C PRO A 39 9.69 15.21 13.49
N ILE A 40 9.57 16.53 13.57
CA ILE A 40 10.35 17.45 12.74
C ILE A 40 11.80 17.46 13.20
N LEU A 41 12.04 17.60 14.51
CA LEU A 41 13.38 17.60 15.08
C LEU A 41 14.11 16.29 14.80
N PHE A 42 13.41 15.16 14.93
CA PHE A 42 13.96 13.85 14.61
C PHE A 42 14.29 13.71 13.11
N SER A 43 13.43 14.21 12.24
CA SER A 43 13.69 14.20 10.79
C SER A 43 14.91 15.06 10.43
N LEU A 44 15.04 16.25 11.04
CA LEU A 44 16.20 17.12 10.88
C LEU A 44 17.49 16.45 11.36
N TYR A 45 17.41 15.75 12.50
CA TYR A 45 18.54 15.00 13.08
C TYR A 45 19.05 13.92 12.13
N LEU A 46 18.17 13.23 11.42
CA LEU A 46 18.52 12.17 10.46
C LEU A 46 18.90 12.70 9.07
N LEU A 47 18.75 14.00 8.76
CA LEU A 47 19.05 14.54 7.42
C LEU A 47 20.45 14.18 6.89
N PRO A 48 21.54 14.25 7.70
CA PRO A 48 22.89 13.93 7.22
C PRO A 48 23.04 12.49 6.74
N LEU A 49 22.23 11.55 7.25
CA LEU A 49 22.20 10.17 6.80
C LEU A 49 21.87 10.07 5.30
N GLY A 50 21.00 10.96 4.81
CA GLY A 50 20.68 11.04 3.38
C GLY A 50 21.88 11.43 2.51
N SER A 51 22.84 12.20 3.04
CA SER A 51 24.06 12.56 2.31
C SER A 51 24.99 11.36 2.15
N ILE A 52 25.03 10.46 3.14
CA ILE A 52 25.80 9.21 3.07
C ILE A 52 25.24 8.31 1.97
N PHE A 53 23.92 8.10 1.92
CA PHE A 53 23.31 7.30 0.86
C PHE A 53 23.56 7.88 -0.54
N ARG A 54 23.51 9.21 -0.68
CA ARG A 54 23.81 9.90 -1.95
C ARG A 54 25.28 9.78 -2.36
N LYS A 55 26.22 9.85 -1.41
CA LYS A 55 27.66 9.58 -1.65
C LYS A 55 27.85 8.21 -2.31
N HIS A 56 27.10 7.21 -1.82
CA HIS A 56 27.10 5.85 -2.37
C HIS A 56 26.17 5.65 -3.57
N ARG A 57 25.51 6.70 -4.09
CA ARG A 57 24.56 6.61 -5.22
C ARG A 57 23.46 5.57 -5.01
N LEU A 58 23.06 5.34 -3.76
CA LEU A 58 21.99 4.41 -3.41
C LEU A 58 20.66 5.15 -3.34
N SER A 59 19.61 4.50 -3.86
CA SER A 59 18.24 4.98 -3.68
C SER A 59 17.75 4.59 -2.30
N PHE A 60 17.06 5.48 -1.61
CA PHE A 60 16.59 5.23 -0.25
C PHE A 60 15.28 5.96 0.05
N HIS A 61 14.55 5.45 1.03
CA HIS A 61 13.41 6.11 1.66
C HIS A 61 13.55 6.05 3.18
N CYS A 62 13.21 7.13 3.86
CA CYS A 62 13.17 7.17 5.32
C CYS A 62 11.74 7.53 5.76
N TYR A 63 11.24 6.84 6.78
CA TYR A 63 9.99 7.17 7.45
C TYR A 63 10.20 7.01 8.95
N ALA A 64 10.20 8.13 9.68
CA ALA A 64 10.64 8.14 11.07
C ALA A 64 12.00 7.43 11.21
N ASP A 65 12.11 6.44 12.10
CA ASP A 65 13.32 5.64 12.34
C ASP A 65 13.55 4.55 11.29
N ASP A 66 12.54 4.18 10.52
CA ASP A 66 12.65 3.16 9.47
C ASP A 66 13.33 3.73 8.22
N CYS A 67 14.46 3.11 7.82
CA CYS A 67 15.19 3.43 6.59
C CYS A 67 15.20 2.24 5.64
N GLN A 68 14.92 2.50 4.36
CA GLN A 68 14.91 1.51 3.28
C GLN A 68 15.93 1.90 2.23
N ILE A 69 16.76 0.94 1.83
CA ILE A 69 17.80 1.12 0.82
C ILE A 69 17.49 0.17 -0.34
N TYR A 70 17.49 0.69 -1.56
CA TYR A 70 17.22 -0.08 -2.77
C TYR A 70 18.48 -0.20 -3.61
N VAL A 71 18.87 -1.44 -3.89
CA VAL A 71 20.07 -1.75 -4.69
C VAL A 71 19.67 -2.56 -5.92
N PRO A 72 19.90 -2.05 -7.14
CA PRO A 72 19.69 -2.83 -8.35
C PRO A 72 20.77 -3.90 -8.47
N LEU A 73 20.38 -5.17 -8.35
CA LEU A 73 21.30 -6.30 -8.48
C LEU A 73 21.48 -6.67 -9.96
N LYS A 74 22.70 -6.56 -10.47
CA LYS A 74 23.08 -7.06 -11.80
C LYS A 74 23.66 -8.47 -11.68
N LYS A 75 23.26 -9.39 -12.57
CA LYS A 75 23.60 -10.83 -12.53
C LYS A 75 25.09 -11.19 -12.47
N LYS A 76 26.01 -10.25 -12.74
CA LYS A 76 27.46 -10.50 -12.83
C LYS A 76 28.29 -9.65 -11.86
N ASP A 77 27.66 -8.82 -11.03
CA ASP A 77 28.37 -7.83 -10.20
C ASP A 77 28.26 -8.18 -8.72
N GLY A 78 29.24 -8.93 -8.19
CA GLY A 78 29.49 -8.98 -6.74
C GLY A 78 29.85 -7.60 -6.16
N SER A 79 30.26 -6.65 -7.03
CA SER A 79 30.56 -5.26 -6.68
C SER A 79 29.37 -4.52 -6.07
N SER A 80 28.13 -4.82 -6.47
CA SER A 80 26.94 -4.14 -5.94
C SER A 80 26.69 -4.46 -4.47
N VAL A 81 27.01 -5.69 -4.04
CA VAL A 81 26.87 -6.11 -2.64
C VAL A 81 27.98 -5.51 -1.79
N ASN A 82 29.22 -5.50 -2.28
CA ASN A 82 30.34 -4.86 -1.58
C ASN A 82 30.08 -3.36 -1.38
N HIS A 83 29.55 -2.67 -2.41
CA HIS A 83 29.22 -1.25 -2.32
C HIS A 83 28.14 -0.97 -1.27
N LEU A 84 27.14 -1.85 -1.16
CA LEU A 84 26.14 -1.77 -0.10
C LEU A 84 26.77 -1.99 1.29
N GLN A 85 27.69 -2.93 1.45
CA GLN A 85 28.39 -3.15 2.72
C GLN A 85 29.20 -1.93 3.16
N THR A 86 29.99 -1.33 2.26
CA THR A 86 30.73 -0.09 2.57
C THR A 86 29.78 1.05 2.95
N CYS A 87 28.63 1.16 2.28
CA CYS A 87 27.61 2.12 2.67
C CYS A 87 27.06 1.85 4.08
N LEU A 88 26.81 0.58 4.44
CA LEU A 88 26.32 0.21 5.77
C LEU A 88 27.37 0.46 6.85
N GLU A 89 28.65 0.30 6.57
CA GLU A 89 29.75 0.65 7.48
C GLU A 89 29.81 2.16 7.74
N ASP A 90 29.71 2.99 6.69
CA ASP A 90 29.63 4.46 6.81
C ASP A 90 28.41 4.87 7.65
N VAL A 91 27.25 4.21 7.43
CA VAL A 91 26.02 4.45 8.19
C VAL A 91 26.20 4.07 9.66
N LYS A 92 26.73 2.88 9.96
CA LYS A 92 26.99 2.43 11.34
C LYS A 92 27.93 3.38 12.06
N SER A 93 28.99 3.83 11.38
CA SER A 93 29.95 4.81 11.91
C SER A 93 29.28 6.15 12.22
N TRP A 94 28.47 6.66 11.30
CA TRP A 94 27.73 7.91 11.52
C TRP A 94 26.71 7.79 12.65
N LEU A 95 25.94 6.70 12.73
CA LEU A 95 24.99 6.47 13.81
C LEU A 95 25.71 6.46 15.17
N ALA A 96 26.83 5.75 15.28
CA ALA A 96 27.63 5.70 16.50
C ALA A 96 28.14 7.08 16.93
N LEU A 97 28.65 7.88 15.97
CA LEU A 97 29.10 9.26 16.23
C LEU A 97 27.96 10.20 16.66
N ASN A 98 26.73 9.89 16.27
CA ASN A 98 25.52 10.65 16.59
C ASN A 98 24.67 9.94 17.66
N PHE A 99 25.29 9.14 18.55
CA PHE A 99 24.61 8.51 19.68
C PHE A 99 23.35 7.69 19.32
N LEU A 100 23.31 7.15 18.10
CA LEU A 100 22.25 6.27 17.62
C LEU A 100 22.77 4.83 17.51
N CYS A 101 21.89 3.87 17.79
CA CYS A 101 22.20 2.45 17.71
C CYS A 101 21.60 1.86 16.43
N PHE A 102 22.45 1.24 15.60
CA PHE A 102 21.97 0.44 14.48
C PHE A 102 21.35 -0.86 15.00
N ASN A 103 20.06 -1.08 14.71
CA ASN A 103 19.36 -2.24 15.22
C ASN A 103 19.51 -3.43 14.26
N ASP A 104 20.57 -4.22 14.43
CA ASP A 104 20.80 -5.44 13.64
C ASP A 104 19.61 -6.43 13.77
N SER A 105 18.95 -6.52 14.93
CA SER A 105 17.83 -7.46 15.14
C SER A 105 16.56 -7.11 14.35
N LYS A 106 16.34 -5.83 14.05
CA LYS A 106 15.23 -5.34 13.23
C LYS A 106 15.59 -5.18 11.75
N THR A 107 16.87 -5.31 11.40
CA THR A 107 17.32 -5.14 10.02
C THR A 107 16.94 -6.37 9.21
N GLU A 108 16.23 -6.15 8.10
CA GLU A 108 15.75 -7.22 7.23
C GLU A 108 16.17 -6.97 5.78
N VAL A 109 16.53 -8.05 5.08
CA VAL A 109 16.93 -8.02 3.67
C VAL A 109 15.97 -8.87 2.85
N MET A 110 15.50 -8.34 1.72
CA MET A 110 14.70 -9.09 0.76
C MET A 110 15.22 -8.85 -0.65
N VAL A 111 15.37 -9.95 -1.39
CA VAL A 111 15.74 -9.93 -2.80
C VAL A 111 14.50 -10.20 -3.66
N PHE A 112 14.04 -9.19 -4.39
CA PHE A 112 12.94 -9.34 -5.34
C PHE A 112 13.41 -10.08 -6.59
N ARG A 113 12.76 -11.19 -6.92
CA ARG A 113 13.13 -12.02 -8.09
C ARG A 113 11.94 -12.64 -8.80
N PRO A 114 11.96 -12.78 -10.14
CA PRO A 114 10.98 -13.59 -10.86
C PRO A 114 11.09 -15.07 -10.49
N ALA A 115 9.96 -15.78 -10.48
CA ALA A 115 9.90 -17.22 -10.18
C ALA A 115 10.77 -18.09 -11.11
N SER A 116 10.98 -17.64 -12.35
CA SER A 116 11.47 -18.45 -13.48
C SER A 116 12.98 -18.42 -13.72
N THR A 117 13.78 -17.72 -12.92
CA THR A 117 15.24 -17.71 -13.12
C THR A 117 15.93 -18.65 -12.14
N GLY A 118 16.20 -19.88 -12.58
CA GLY A 118 17.08 -20.84 -11.91
C GLY A 118 18.58 -20.48 -12.02
N VAL A 119 18.94 -19.22 -11.81
CA VAL A 119 20.30 -18.65 -11.98
C VAL A 119 20.81 -18.22 -10.60
N PRO A 120 22.11 -18.37 -10.29
CA PRO A 120 22.59 -18.58 -8.93
C PRO A 120 22.30 -17.40 -8.00
N CYS A 121 22.09 -17.76 -6.75
CA CYS A 121 22.01 -16.88 -5.58
C CYS A 121 23.06 -15.79 -5.71
N VAL A 122 22.64 -14.51 -5.80
CA VAL A 122 23.56 -13.39 -5.57
C VAL A 122 24.22 -13.68 -4.22
N ASP A 123 25.55 -13.72 -4.18
CA ASP A 123 26.25 -13.92 -2.92
C ASP A 123 26.07 -12.66 -2.07
N LEU A 124 25.13 -12.74 -1.13
CA LEU A 124 24.82 -11.67 -0.20
C LEU A 124 25.85 -11.59 0.94
N GLN A 125 26.82 -12.51 0.99
CA GLN A 125 27.87 -12.57 2.01
C GLN A 125 27.28 -12.42 3.42
N SER A 126 27.71 -11.41 4.19
CA SER A 126 27.25 -11.10 5.55
C SER A 126 25.75 -10.76 5.63
N LEU A 127 25.15 -10.25 4.54
CA LEU A 127 23.73 -9.87 4.48
C LEU A 127 22.77 -11.06 4.39
N LYS A 128 23.29 -12.26 4.09
CA LYS A 128 22.49 -13.49 3.99
C LYS A 128 21.77 -13.82 5.30
N SER A 129 22.38 -13.50 6.44
CA SER A 129 21.82 -13.72 7.78
C SER A 129 20.55 -12.89 8.06
N PHE A 130 20.42 -11.74 7.43
CA PHE A 130 19.28 -10.83 7.57
C PHE A 130 18.15 -11.13 6.57
N CYS A 131 18.32 -12.14 5.70
CA CYS A 131 17.32 -12.44 4.68
C CYS A 131 16.03 -13.01 5.28
N LYS A 132 14.89 -12.41 4.91
CA LYS A 132 13.57 -12.89 5.32
C LYS A 132 12.71 -13.29 4.10
N PRO A 133 11.87 -14.33 4.23
CA PRO A 133 10.95 -14.73 3.17
C PRO A 133 9.76 -13.77 3.03
N GLU A 134 9.50 -12.96 4.06
CA GLU A 134 8.48 -11.91 4.09
C GLU A 134 9.04 -10.74 4.91
N ILE A 135 8.79 -9.51 4.45
CA ILE A 135 9.13 -8.27 5.15
C ILE A 135 7.86 -7.45 5.33
N VAL A 136 7.74 -6.77 6.48
CA VAL A 136 6.64 -5.86 6.75
C VAL A 136 7.14 -4.42 6.64
N ASN A 137 6.63 -3.68 5.65
CA ASN A 137 6.95 -2.27 5.45
C ASN A 137 5.71 -1.42 5.76
N LEU A 138 5.77 -0.59 6.81
CA LEU A 138 4.65 0.26 7.25
C LEU A 138 3.33 -0.55 7.37
N GLY A 139 3.40 -1.76 7.92
CA GLY A 139 2.25 -2.66 8.08
C GLY A 139 1.80 -3.39 6.81
N PHE A 140 2.52 -3.27 5.69
CA PHE A 140 2.27 -3.99 4.45
C PHE A 140 3.28 -5.13 4.26
N LYS A 141 2.79 -6.37 4.19
CA LYS A 141 3.63 -7.55 3.97
C LYS A 141 4.00 -7.70 2.49
N MET A 142 5.28 -7.90 2.21
CA MET A 142 5.80 -8.16 0.88
C MET A 142 6.55 -9.48 0.87
N ASP A 143 6.44 -10.20 -0.25
CA ASP A 143 7.19 -11.41 -0.55
C ASP A 143 8.14 -11.17 -1.74
N PRO A 144 9.22 -11.96 -1.89
CA PRO A 144 10.20 -11.85 -2.98
C PRO A 144 9.57 -11.87 -4.37
N GLU A 145 8.41 -12.51 -4.50
CA GLU A 145 7.71 -12.65 -5.76
C GLU A 145 6.65 -11.58 -6.04
N LEU A 146 6.35 -10.73 -5.05
CA LEU A 146 5.24 -9.77 -5.04
C LEU A 146 3.87 -10.43 -5.34
N LYS A 147 3.66 -11.66 -4.88
CA LYS A 147 2.36 -12.34 -4.99
C LYS A 147 1.34 -11.81 -3.98
N LEU A 148 1.80 -11.29 -2.85
CA LEU A 148 1.03 -10.63 -1.79
C LEU A 148 -0.01 -11.53 -1.10
N GLU A 149 0.09 -12.85 -1.24
CA GLU A 149 -0.89 -13.81 -0.71
C GLU A 149 -1.00 -13.77 0.82
N SER A 150 0.14 -13.62 1.52
CA SER A 150 0.16 -13.50 2.99
C SER A 150 -0.42 -12.16 3.46
N GLN A 151 -0.13 -11.07 2.75
CA GLN A 151 -0.75 -9.76 3.00
C GLN A 151 -2.27 -9.84 2.88
N ILE A 152 -2.75 -10.35 1.74
CA ILE A 152 -4.19 -10.50 1.48
C ILE A 152 -4.82 -11.44 2.51
N GLY A 153 -4.17 -12.56 2.83
CA GLY A 153 -4.63 -13.47 3.87
C GLY A 153 -4.75 -12.82 5.25
N SER A 154 -3.81 -11.94 5.62
CA SER A 154 -3.86 -11.17 6.85
C SER A 154 -5.04 -10.19 6.87
N VAL A 155 -5.22 -9.42 5.78
CA VAL A 155 -6.34 -8.47 5.63
C VAL A 155 -7.69 -9.19 5.69
N VAL A 156 -7.85 -10.29 4.97
CA VAL A 156 -9.07 -11.10 4.95
C VAL A 156 -9.38 -11.66 6.34
N ARG A 157 -8.40 -12.28 7.00
CA ARG A 157 -8.56 -12.86 8.35
C ARG A 157 -8.97 -11.79 9.38
N SER A 158 -8.27 -10.66 9.37
CA SER A 158 -8.53 -9.53 10.25
C SER A 158 -9.92 -8.94 10.00
N SER A 159 -10.31 -8.77 8.73
CA SER A 159 -11.61 -8.20 8.36
C SER A 159 -12.77 -9.11 8.77
N PHE A 160 -12.67 -10.43 8.56
CA PHE A 160 -13.69 -11.37 9.02
C PHE A 160 -13.76 -11.45 10.55
N PHE A 161 -12.63 -11.31 11.25
CA PHE A 161 -12.64 -11.16 12.71
C PHE A 161 -13.46 -9.94 13.12
N HIS A 162 -13.22 -8.77 12.52
CA HIS A 162 -13.99 -7.57 12.81
C HIS A 162 -15.47 -7.72 12.45
N LEU A 163 -15.80 -8.28 11.29
CA LEU A 163 -17.20 -8.53 10.91
C LEU A 163 -17.95 -9.39 11.93
N ARG A 164 -17.33 -10.43 12.48
CA ARG A 164 -17.93 -11.25 13.55
C ARG A 164 -18.16 -10.46 14.84
N GLN A 165 -17.25 -9.55 15.18
CA GLN A 165 -17.43 -8.68 16.35
C GLN A 165 -18.52 -7.64 16.11
N LEU A 166 -18.59 -7.06 14.91
CA LEU A 166 -19.63 -6.10 14.53
C LEU A 166 -21.03 -6.73 14.50
N ALA A 167 -21.14 -7.98 14.05
CA ALA A 167 -22.42 -8.70 14.06
C ALA A 167 -23.06 -8.76 15.46
N LYS A 168 -22.25 -8.87 16.52
CA LYS A 168 -22.72 -8.90 17.91
C LYS A 168 -23.35 -7.59 18.36
N ILE A 169 -22.86 -6.46 17.85
CA ILE A 169 -23.34 -5.13 18.25
C ILE A 169 -24.35 -4.52 17.28
N LYS A 170 -24.66 -5.21 16.18
CA LYS A 170 -25.56 -4.72 15.11
C LYS A 170 -26.90 -4.21 15.65
N HIS A 171 -27.49 -4.90 16.62
CA HIS A 171 -28.81 -4.57 17.15
C HIS A 171 -28.82 -3.35 18.08
N PHE A 172 -27.65 -2.88 18.54
CA PHE A 172 -27.53 -1.67 19.35
C PHE A 172 -27.34 -0.39 18.53
N LEU A 173 -27.17 -0.50 17.20
CA LEU A 173 -26.81 0.62 16.34
C LEU A 173 -27.86 0.83 15.25
N ALA A 174 -28.17 2.09 14.96
CA ALA A 174 -28.97 2.43 13.78
C ALA A 174 -28.19 2.06 12.51
N ARG A 175 -28.91 1.77 11.41
CA ARG A 175 -28.30 1.31 10.14
C ARG A 175 -27.16 2.20 9.65
N GLN A 176 -27.33 3.52 9.67
CA GLN A 176 -26.31 4.48 9.21
C GLN A 176 -25.06 4.49 10.10
N GLN A 177 -25.25 4.41 11.42
CA GLN A 177 -24.14 4.30 12.38
C GLN A 177 -23.39 2.98 12.18
N PHE A 178 -24.13 1.89 11.98
CA PHE A 178 -23.55 0.58 11.73
C PHE A 178 -22.76 0.55 10.42
N GLU A 179 -23.23 1.20 9.36
CA GLU A 179 -22.48 1.38 8.12
C GLU A 179 -21.17 2.14 8.34
N THR A 180 -21.20 3.22 9.12
CA THR A 180 -20.00 4.00 9.49
C THR A 180 -18.98 3.12 10.21
N VAL A 181 -19.43 2.28 11.15
CA VAL A 181 -18.57 1.35 11.88
C VAL A 181 -18.02 0.26 10.94
N ILE A 182 -18.82 -0.28 10.01
CA ILE A 182 -18.33 -1.19 8.98
C ILE A 182 -17.23 -0.53 8.15
N HIS A 183 -17.40 0.73 7.75
CA HIS A 183 -16.38 1.43 6.99
C HIS A 183 -15.09 1.61 7.79
N ALA A 184 -15.18 2.07 9.04
CA ALA A 184 -14.05 2.29 9.92
C ALA A 184 -13.24 1.01 10.19
N PHE A 185 -13.91 -0.13 10.38
CA PHE A 185 -13.22 -1.37 10.73
C PHE A 185 -12.91 -2.29 9.55
N VAL A 186 -13.70 -2.28 8.48
CA VAL A 186 -13.56 -3.24 7.38
C VAL A 186 -13.08 -2.53 6.12
N THR A 187 -13.79 -1.49 5.69
CA THR A 187 -13.48 -0.81 4.42
C THR A 187 -12.11 -0.15 4.43
N VAL A 188 -11.74 0.53 5.53
CA VAL A 188 -10.40 1.12 5.67
C VAL A 188 -9.29 0.07 5.53
N ARG A 189 -9.50 -1.16 6.02
CA ARG A 189 -8.52 -2.26 5.89
C ARG A 189 -8.41 -2.76 4.45
N LEU A 190 -9.53 -2.84 3.75
CA LEU A 190 -9.55 -3.22 2.33
C LEU A 190 -8.89 -2.15 1.45
N ASP A 191 -9.01 -0.87 1.82
CA ASP A 191 -8.47 0.25 1.05
C ASP A 191 -7.02 0.62 1.41
N TYR A 192 -6.50 0.12 2.53
CA TYR A 192 -5.12 0.35 2.92
C TYR A 192 -4.15 -0.26 1.90
N CYS A 193 -3.34 0.61 1.27
CA CYS A 193 -2.39 0.26 0.20
C CYS A 193 -3.00 -0.55 -0.96
N ASN A 194 -4.31 -0.43 -1.20
CA ASN A 194 -5.00 -1.29 -2.18
C ASN A 194 -4.52 -1.11 -3.62
N SER A 195 -3.92 0.04 -3.98
CA SER A 195 -3.31 0.27 -5.29
C SER A 195 -2.19 -0.71 -5.60
N LEU A 196 -1.51 -1.24 -4.58
CA LEU A 196 -0.45 -2.26 -4.74
C LEU A 196 -1.01 -3.65 -5.12
N TYR A 197 -2.32 -3.87 -4.97
CA TYR A 197 -2.97 -5.10 -5.42
C TYR A 197 -3.25 -5.12 -6.93
N PHE A 198 -2.86 -4.07 -7.67
CA PHE A 198 -3.00 -4.08 -9.12
C PHE A 198 -2.14 -5.20 -9.73
N GLY A 199 -2.79 -6.09 -10.50
CA GLY A 199 -2.13 -7.21 -11.17
C GLY A 199 -1.90 -8.46 -10.31
N VAL A 200 -2.34 -8.48 -9.05
CA VAL A 200 -2.37 -9.74 -8.27
C VAL A 200 -3.37 -10.73 -8.87
N SER A 201 -3.29 -11.99 -8.45
CA SER A 201 -4.15 -13.04 -8.98
C SER A 201 -5.64 -12.72 -8.77
N ARG A 202 -6.47 -13.10 -9.73
CA ARG A 202 -7.94 -12.93 -9.66
C ARG A 202 -8.51 -13.61 -8.41
N SER A 203 -8.03 -14.80 -8.07
CA SER A 203 -8.42 -15.51 -6.85
C SER A 203 -8.12 -14.71 -5.58
N SER A 204 -6.98 -14.01 -5.53
CA SER A 204 -6.64 -13.11 -4.43
C SER A 204 -7.57 -11.92 -4.30
N VAL A 205 -7.87 -11.22 -5.41
CA VAL A 205 -8.84 -10.10 -5.41
C VAL A 205 -10.23 -10.60 -5.01
N PHE A 206 -10.64 -11.78 -5.48
CA PHE A 206 -11.92 -12.39 -5.12
C PHE A 206 -12.04 -12.64 -3.60
N ARG A 207 -10.97 -13.07 -2.92
CA ARG A 207 -10.97 -13.21 -1.45
C ARG A 207 -11.26 -11.89 -0.73
N LEU A 208 -10.76 -10.77 -1.25
CA LEU A 208 -11.07 -9.43 -0.73
C LEU A 208 -12.52 -9.03 -1.06
N GLN A 209 -13.01 -9.38 -2.25
CA GLN A 209 -14.40 -9.15 -2.65
C GLN A 209 -15.38 -9.88 -1.72
N LEU A 210 -15.06 -11.11 -1.31
CA LEU A 210 -15.87 -11.87 -0.33
C LEU A 210 -16.02 -11.13 1.00
N VAL A 211 -14.98 -10.43 1.46
CA VAL A 211 -15.06 -9.60 2.68
C VAL A 211 -16.04 -8.45 2.47
N GLN A 212 -15.95 -7.73 1.35
CA GLN A 212 -16.89 -6.64 1.04
C GLN A 212 -18.33 -7.15 0.93
N ASN A 213 -18.52 -8.30 0.28
CA ASN A 213 -19.82 -8.94 0.12
C ASN A 213 -20.41 -9.32 1.48
N ALA A 214 -19.60 -9.93 2.36
CA ALA A 214 -20.02 -10.26 3.72
C ALA A 214 -20.38 -9.01 4.53
N ALA A 215 -19.62 -7.92 4.39
CA ALA A 215 -19.92 -6.64 5.03
C ALA A 215 -21.26 -6.05 4.54
N ALA A 216 -21.49 -6.07 3.22
CA ALA A 216 -22.73 -5.58 2.62
C ALA A 216 -23.94 -6.38 3.10
N ARG A 217 -23.85 -7.72 3.07
CA ARG A 217 -24.90 -8.60 3.60
C ARG A 217 -25.16 -8.39 5.08
N LEU A 218 -24.10 -8.21 5.88
CA LEU A 218 -24.25 -7.94 7.31
C LEU A 218 -25.01 -6.63 7.56
N LEU A 219 -24.71 -5.59 6.78
CA LEU A 219 -25.39 -4.30 6.85
C LEU A 219 -26.87 -4.40 6.47
N THR A 220 -27.18 -5.03 5.34
CA THR A 220 -28.55 -5.09 4.79
C THR A 220 -29.40 -6.22 5.35
N GLY A 221 -28.80 -7.21 6.02
CA GLY A 221 -29.50 -8.42 6.46
C GLY A 221 -29.83 -9.39 5.31
N THR A 222 -29.21 -9.22 4.15
CA THR A 222 -29.40 -10.09 2.98
C THR A 222 -28.92 -11.51 3.27
N ARG A 223 -29.69 -12.53 2.87
CA ARG A 223 -29.34 -13.94 3.09
C ARG A 223 -28.09 -14.32 2.29
N ARG A 224 -27.41 -15.40 2.70
CA ARG A 224 -26.15 -15.83 2.06
C ARG A 224 -26.29 -16.16 0.56
N CYS A 225 -27.38 -16.81 0.17
CA CYS A 225 -27.60 -17.30 -1.19
C CYS A 225 -28.20 -16.25 -2.14
N GLU A 226 -28.65 -15.10 -1.62
CA GLU A 226 -29.20 -14.05 -2.48
C GLU A 226 -28.10 -13.41 -3.33
N HIS A 227 -28.44 -12.95 -4.52
CA HIS A 227 -27.47 -12.34 -5.40
C HIS A 227 -26.89 -11.03 -4.80
N ILE A 228 -25.57 -10.87 -4.84
CA ILE A 228 -24.91 -9.74 -4.14
C ILE A 228 -24.92 -8.43 -4.95
N ILE A 229 -25.03 -8.50 -6.28
CA ILE A 229 -24.95 -7.33 -7.17
C ILE A 229 -26.01 -6.27 -6.83
N PRO A 230 -27.30 -6.60 -6.66
CA PRO A 230 -28.31 -5.60 -6.29
C PRO A 230 -28.00 -4.92 -4.95
N VAL A 231 -27.42 -5.66 -4.01
CA VAL A 231 -27.03 -5.12 -2.70
C VAL A 231 -25.92 -4.08 -2.88
N LEU A 232 -24.84 -4.43 -3.57
CA LEU A 232 -23.72 -3.50 -3.82
C LEU A 232 -24.17 -2.28 -4.63
N TYR A 233 -25.06 -2.48 -5.60
CA TYR A 233 -25.64 -1.39 -6.37
C TYR A 233 -26.45 -0.44 -5.48
N SER A 234 -27.36 -0.98 -4.66
CA SER A 234 -28.22 -0.19 -3.76
C SER A 234 -27.42 0.57 -2.69
N LEU A 235 -26.31 0.00 -2.22
CA LEU A 235 -25.40 0.67 -1.28
C LEU A 235 -24.45 1.66 -1.98
N HIS A 236 -24.44 1.67 -3.31
CA HIS A 236 -23.49 2.42 -4.12
C HIS A 236 -22.02 2.07 -3.77
N TRP A 237 -21.78 0.79 -3.46
CA TRP A 237 -20.47 0.25 -3.10
C TRP A 237 -19.76 -0.31 -4.33
N LEU A 238 -18.63 0.30 -4.67
CA LEU A 238 -17.79 -0.12 -5.79
C LEU A 238 -17.11 -1.47 -5.49
N PRO A 239 -17.12 -2.47 -6.40
CA PRO A 239 -16.40 -3.73 -6.21
C PRO A 239 -14.90 -3.52 -6.01
N VAL A 240 -14.25 -4.40 -5.24
CA VAL A 240 -12.84 -4.28 -4.81
C VAL A 240 -11.89 -4.05 -5.99
N HIS A 241 -12.07 -4.77 -7.10
CA HIS A 241 -11.26 -4.57 -8.30
C HIS A 241 -11.28 -3.11 -8.79
N PHE A 242 -12.47 -2.51 -8.88
CA PHE A 242 -12.62 -1.12 -9.28
C PHE A 242 -12.15 -0.13 -8.21
N ARG A 243 -12.15 -0.51 -6.92
CA ARG A 243 -11.54 0.32 -5.85
C ARG A 243 -10.02 0.42 -6.01
N ILE A 244 -9.37 -0.65 -6.46
CA ILE A 244 -7.93 -0.66 -6.78
C ILE A 244 -7.67 0.32 -7.93
N HIS A 245 -8.44 0.25 -9.01
CA HIS A 245 -8.34 1.17 -10.15
C HIS A 245 -8.59 2.61 -9.71
N PHE A 246 -9.63 2.84 -8.91
CA PHE A 246 -9.96 4.15 -8.35
C PHE A 246 -8.77 4.75 -7.61
N LYS A 247 -8.13 3.99 -6.71
CA LYS A 247 -6.98 4.48 -5.94
C LYS A 247 -5.78 4.78 -6.85
N LEU A 248 -5.50 3.92 -7.80
CA LEU A 248 -4.38 4.06 -8.74
C LEU A 248 -4.56 5.32 -9.60
N LEU A 249 -5.75 5.55 -10.15
CA LEU A 249 -6.10 6.73 -10.91
C LEU A 249 -6.10 8.03 -10.07
N LEU A 250 -6.43 7.94 -8.77
CA LEU A 250 -6.23 9.08 -7.87
C LEU A 250 -4.77 9.46 -7.69
N PHE A 251 -3.84 8.48 -7.68
CA PHE A 251 -2.42 8.79 -7.68
C PHE A 251 -2.00 9.48 -8.97
N VAL A 252 -2.47 9.01 -10.13
CA VAL A 252 -2.21 9.67 -11.42
C VAL A 252 -2.66 11.12 -11.40
N PHE A 253 -3.91 11.38 -11.02
CA PHE A 253 -4.43 12.76 -10.97
C PHE A 253 -3.59 13.65 -10.05
N LYS A 254 -3.19 13.13 -8.88
CA LYS A 254 -2.34 13.87 -7.95
C LYS A 254 -0.95 14.16 -8.53
N CYS A 255 -0.34 13.20 -9.22
CA CYS A 255 0.93 13.41 -9.92
C CYS A 255 0.80 14.52 -10.97
N LEU A 256 -0.26 14.49 -11.78
CA LEU A 256 -0.49 15.51 -12.82
C LEU A 256 -0.83 16.89 -12.26
N SER A 257 -1.37 16.94 -11.03
CA SER A 257 -1.72 18.18 -10.33
C SER A 257 -0.61 18.69 -9.39
N ASN A 258 0.62 18.13 -9.46
CA ASN A 258 1.74 18.45 -8.56
C ASN A 258 1.41 18.28 -7.06
N ALA A 259 0.48 17.38 -6.74
CA ALA A 259 0.04 17.06 -5.37
C ALA A 259 0.56 15.69 -4.89
N ALA A 260 1.47 15.08 -5.63
CA ALA A 260 2.15 13.84 -5.28
C ALA A 260 3.68 14.06 -5.19
N PRO A 261 4.41 13.17 -4.51
CA PRO A 261 5.87 13.22 -4.50
C PRO A 261 6.48 13.22 -5.91
N LEU A 262 7.59 13.95 -6.07
CA LEU A 262 8.29 14.10 -7.36
C LEU A 262 8.64 12.75 -7.98
N TYR A 263 9.18 11.82 -7.20
CA TYR A 263 9.60 10.49 -7.69
C TYR A 263 8.45 9.67 -8.30
N LEU A 264 7.18 9.92 -7.93
CA LEU A 264 6.03 9.29 -8.57
C LEU A 264 5.59 10.05 -9.82
N SER A 265 5.68 11.37 -9.79
CA SER A 265 5.26 12.24 -10.89
C SER A 265 6.21 12.08 -12.09
N GLU A 266 7.51 11.92 -11.83
CA GLU A 266 8.54 11.66 -12.83
C GLU A 266 8.36 10.33 -13.59
N LEU A 267 7.56 9.40 -13.06
CA LEU A 267 7.24 8.14 -13.74
C LEU A 267 6.15 8.29 -14.81
N LEU A 268 5.47 9.43 -14.87
CA LEU A 268 4.37 9.70 -15.78
C LEU A 268 4.79 10.77 -16.79
N HIS A 269 4.65 10.44 -18.08
CA HIS A 269 5.03 11.34 -19.15
C HIS A 269 3.81 11.67 -20.02
N PRO A 270 3.53 12.96 -20.29
CA PRO A 270 2.53 13.34 -21.27
C PRO A 270 2.81 12.70 -22.63
N PHE A 271 1.75 12.26 -23.31
CA PHE A 271 1.87 11.76 -24.67
C PHE A 271 2.04 12.93 -25.64
N ILE A 272 3.16 12.95 -26.37
CA ILE A 272 3.44 13.94 -27.41
C ILE A 272 3.33 13.24 -28.77
N PRO A 273 2.32 13.57 -29.60
CA PRO A 273 2.20 12.97 -30.92
C PRO A 273 3.28 13.52 -31.88
N SER A 274 3.79 12.68 -32.78
CA SER A 274 4.82 13.05 -33.76
C SER A 274 4.29 13.95 -34.90
N ARG A 275 2.97 14.06 -35.04
CA ARG A 275 2.26 14.95 -35.98
C ARG A 275 1.08 15.57 -35.24
N SER A 276 0.62 16.75 -35.66
CA SER A 276 -0.60 17.34 -35.11
C SER A 276 -1.80 16.43 -35.40
N LEU A 277 -2.28 15.74 -34.37
CA LEU A 277 -3.38 14.78 -34.43
C LEU A 277 -4.48 15.22 -33.45
N ARG A 278 -5.72 14.83 -33.71
CA ARG A 278 -6.88 15.07 -32.82
C ARG A 278 -6.70 14.51 -31.39
N SER A 279 -5.70 13.67 -31.16
CA SER A 279 -5.32 13.13 -29.85
C SER A 279 -4.45 14.06 -29.00
N ALA A 280 -3.96 15.18 -29.56
CA ALA A 280 -3.13 16.14 -28.84
C ALA A 280 -3.86 16.78 -27.64
N ASP A 281 -5.16 17.04 -27.79
CA ASP A 281 -5.98 17.72 -26.76
C ASP A 281 -6.64 16.78 -25.75
N GLN A 282 -6.26 15.49 -25.76
CA GLN A 282 -6.94 14.47 -24.95
C GLN A 282 -6.32 14.25 -23.57
N LEU A 283 -5.23 14.92 -23.19
CA LEU A 283 -4.55 14.70 -21.89
C LEU A 283 -4.13 13.23 -21.70
N LEU A 284 -3.57 12.61 -22.74
CA LEU A 284 -3.09 11.24 -22.72
C LEU A 284 -1.69 11.14 -22.10
N LEU A 285 -1.38 9.97 -21.55
CA LEU A 285 -0.06 9.63 -21.03
C LEU A 285 0.65 8.63 -21.95
N SER A 286 1.96 8.77 -22.07
CA SER A 286 2.81 7.80 -22.77
C SER A 286 2.84 6.48 -21.99
N VAL A 287 2.59 5.38 -22.68
CA VAL A 287 2.66 4.03 -22.10
C VAL A 287 4.00 3.40 -22.49
N PRO A 288 4.93 3.18 -21.54
CA PRO A 288 6.19 2.52 -21.85
C PRO A 288 5.98 1.10 -22.37
N ARG A 289 6.77 0.70 -23.37
CA ARG A 289 6.79 -0.69 -23.83
C ARG A 289 7.54 -1.54 -22.81
N THR A 290 6.95 -2.64 -22.38
CA THR A 290 7.62 -3.60 -21.50
C THR A 290 7.84 -4.93 -22.20
N ASN A 291 9.02 -5.52 -22.00
CA ASN A 291 9.36 -6.84 -22.51
C ASN A 291 8.96 -7.96 -21.52
N ARG A 292 8.34 -7.61 -20.38
CA ARG A 292 7.98 -8.56 -19.32
C ARG A 292 6.50 -8.44 -18.98
N LYS A 293 5.69 -9.30 -19.61
CA LYS A 293 4.22 -9.39 -19.52
C LYS A 293 3.63 -9.62 -18.11
N LEU A 294 4.47 -9.74 -17.07
CA LEU A 294 4.05 -9.96 -15.69
C LEU A 294 4.32 -8.69 -14.88
N ARG A 295 5.49 -8.58 -14.23
CA ARG A 295 5.80 -7.44 -13.35
C ARG A 295 5.99 -6.10 -14.06
N GLY A 296 6.47 -6.13 -15.30
CA GLY A 296 6.71 -4.89 -16.06
C GLY A 296 5.41 -4.15 -16.31
N ASP A 297 4.38 -4.87 -16.76
CA ASP A 297 3.06 -4.30 -17.03
C ASP A 297 2.30 -3.86 -15.77
N GLN A 298 2.64 -4.43 -14.61
CA GLN A 298 2.05 -4.09 -13.31
C GLN A 298 2.70 -2.85 -12.66
N ALA A 299 3.89 -2.44 -13.12
CA ALA A 299 4.57 -1.29 -12.57
C ALA A 299 3.72 -0.02 -12.74
N PHE A 300 3.75 0.88 -11.75
CA PHE A 300 2.97 2.12 -11.77
C PHE A 300 3.20 2.94 -13.05
N ALA A 301 4.46 3.05 -13.49
CA ALA A 301 4.84 3.75 -14.73
C ALA A 301 4.18 3.20 -16.01
N VAL A 302 3.58 2.00 -15.97
CA VAL A 302 2.97 1.33 -17.12
C VAL A 302 1.47 1.14 -16.91
N ALA A 303 1.09 0.57 -15.77
CA ALA A 303 -0.31 0.35 -15.40
C ALA A 303 -1.10 1.66 -15.33
N ALA A 304 -0.49 2.71 -14.76
CA ALA A 304 -1.20 3.95 -14.49
C ALA A 304 -1.50 4.75 -15.77
N PRO A 305 -0.54 4.95 -16.71
CA PRO A 305 -0.85 5.51 -18.03
C PRO A 305 -1.89 4.71 -18.81
N LYS A 306 -1.84 3.37 -18.77
CA LYS A 306 -2.83 2.51 -19.45
C LYS A 306 -4.25 2.80 -18.94
N LEU A 307 -4.46 2.68 -17.63
CA LEU A 307 -5.77 2.93 -17.01
C LEU A 307 -6.24 4.38 -17.19
N TRP A 308 -5.32 5.35 -17.14
CA TRP A 308 -5.66 6.76 -17.34
C TRP A 308 -6.18 7.02 -18.76
N ASN A 309 -5.54 6.42 -19.76
CA ASN A 309 -5.91 6.61 -21.15
C ASN A 309 -7.26 5.98 -21.52
N GLU A 310 -7.71 4.98 -20.77
CA GLU A 310 -9.06 4.38 -20.90
C GLU A 310 -10.17 5.30 -20.39
N LEU A 311 -9.84 6.34 -19.60
CA LEU A 311 -10.85 7.25 -19.07
C LEU A 311 -11.47 8.16 -20.14
N PRO A 312 -12.78 8.45 -20.06
CA PRO A 312 -13.40 9.47 -20.86
C PRO A 312 -12.74 10.84 -20.65
N LEU A 313 -12.73 11.67 -21.70
CA LEU A 313 -12.09 12.98 -21.67
C LEU A 313 -12.65 13.89 -20.56
N HIS A 314 -13.97 13.89 -20.37
CA HIS A 314 -14.61 14.71 -19.33
C HIS A 314 -14.18 14.34 -17.90
N VAL A 315 -13.79 13.08 -17.65
CA VAL A 315 -13.23 12.67 -16.35
C VAL A 315 -11.79 13.17 -16.21
N ARG A 316 -10.99 13.08 -17.28
CA ARG A 316 -9.59 13.54 -17.30
C ARG A 316 -9.47 15.06 -17.17
N GLN A 317 -10.42 15.82 -17.72
CA GLN A 317 -10.48 17.28 -17.67
C GLN A 317 -11.04 17.83 -16.35
N ALA A 318 -11.25 16.99 -15.33
CA ALA A 318 -11.77 17.45 -14.05
C ALA A 318 -10.87 18.55 -13.44
N PRO A 319 -11.44 19.70 -13.03
CA PRO A 319 -10.65 20.87 -12.62
C PRO A 319 -10.03 20.74 -11.22
N SER A 320 -10.46 19.76 -10.43
CA SER A 320 -9.98 19.57 -9.06
C SER A 320 -10.06 18.11 -8.62
N LEU A 321 -9.32 17.77 -7.57
CA LEU A 321 -9.31 16.40 -7.02
C LEU A 321 -10.69 15.95 -6.52
N SER A 322 -11.51 16.86 -5.98
CA SER A 322 -12.86 16.54 -5.52
C SER A 322 -13.80 16.21 -6.68
N VAL A 323 -13.78 17.03 -7.74
CA VAL A 323 -14.56 16.77 -8.96
C VAL A 323 -14.10 15.49 -9.64
N PHE A 324 -12.78 15.29 -9.75
CA PHE A 324 -12.21 14.07 -10.31
C PHE A 324 -12.66 12.82 -9.56
N LYS A 325 -12.60 12.83 -8.22
CA LYS A 325 -13.09 11.72 -7.38
C LYS A 325 -14.54 11.36 -7.67
N SER A 326 -15.41 12.37 -7.75
CA SER A 326 -16.83 12.17 -8.01
C SER A 326 -17.07 11.61 -9.42
N CYS A 327 -16.52 12.25 -10.45
CA CYS A 327 -16.65 11.81 -11.84
C CYS A 327 -16.08 10.40 -12.05
N LEU A 328 -14.90 10.12 -11.49
CA LEU A 328 -14.26 8.82 -11.58
C LEU A 328 -15.10 7.74 -10.88
N LYS A 329 -15.61 8.01 -9.68
CA LYS A 329 -16.46 7.04 -8.97
C LYS A 329 -17.71 6.73 -9.79
N THR A 330 -18.38 7.74 -10.34
CA THR A 330 -19.56 7.57 -11.19
C THR A 330 -19.23 6.73 -12.42
N TYR A 331 -18.14 7.05 -13.13
CA TYR A 331 -17.70 6.30 -14.30
C TYR A 331 -17.43 4.82 -13.98
N LEU A 332 -16.63 4.54 -12.96
CA LEU A 332 -16.30 3.18 -12.56
C LEU A 332 -17.52 2.41 -12.04
N PHE A 333 -18.46 3.09 -11.38
CA PHE A 333 -19.71 2.49 -10.92
C PHE A 333 -20.59 2.08 -12.10
N THR A 334 -20.78 2.97 -13.08
CA THR A 334 -21.50 2.64 -14.33
C THR A 334 -20.83 1.48 -15.06
N LEU A 335 -19.50 1.49 -15.17
CA LEU A 335 -18.76 0.40 -15.79
C LEU A 335 -19.01 -0.92 -15.07
N ALA A 336 -18.88 -0.96 -13.75
CA ALA A 336 -19.04 -2.15 -12.93
C ALA A 336 -20.43 -2.80 -13.04
N PHE A 337 -21.50 -2.00 -13.15
CA PHE A 337 -22.88 -2.50 -13.14
C PHE A 337 -23.56 -2.45 -14.52
N SER A 338 -22.83 -2.10 -15.58
CA SER A 338 -23.27 -2.25 -16.97
C SER A 338 -23.28 -3.72 -17.41
N THR A 339 -24.04 -4.06 -18.46
CA THR A 339 -24.07 -5.42 -19.04
C THR A 339 -22.70 -5.97 -19.40
N ALA A 340 -21.75 -5.12 -19.83
CA ALA A 340 -20.37 -5.51 -20.10
C ALA A 340 -19.55 -5.74 -18.81
N GLY A 341 -19.69 -4.88 -17.79
CA GLY A 341 -19.02 -5.05 -16.51
C GLY A 341 -19.52 -6.24 -15.71
N LEU A 342 -20.80 -6.59 -15.84
CA LEU A 342 -21.36 -7.79 -15.24
C LEU A 342 -20.71 -9.07 -15.79
N VAL A 343 -20.22 -9.09 -17.03
CA VAL A 343 -19.48 -10.25 -17.57
C VAL A 343 -18.10 -10.39 -16.92
N ASP A 344 -17.38 -9.29 -16.69
CA ASP A 344 -16.07 -9.31 -16.01
C ASP A 344 -16.17 -9.64 -14.51
N ILE A 345 -17.28 -9.26 -13.86
CA ILE A 345 -17.51 -9.52 -12.43
C ILE A 345 -18.29 -10.84 -12.20
N SER A 346 -19.04 -11.37 -13.17
CA SER A 346 -19.86 -12.58 -13.00
C SER A 346 -19.04 -13.78 -12.53
N TYR A 347 -17.84 -13.98 -13.09
CA TYR A 347 -16.90 -15.03 -12.65
C TYR A 347 -16.29 -14.79 -11.25
N MET A 348 -16.40 -13.58 -10.71
CA MET A 348 -16.02 -13.22 -9.34
C MET A 348 -17.21 -13.20 -8.37
N ILE A 349 -18.39 -13.68 -8.79
CA ILE A 349 -19.61 -13.65 -7.97
C ILE A 349 -20.23 -15.04 -7.83
N SER A 350 -19.82 -16.01 -8.65
CA SER A 350 -20.27 -17.40 -8.55
C SER A 350 -19.77 -18.08 -7.28
N TYR A 351 -20.57 -17.99 -6.21
CA TYR A 351 -21.02 -18.99 -5.23
C TYR A 351 -21.37 -18.37 -3.88
#